data_AF-A0A9P4IPN0-F1
#
_entry.id   AF-A0A9P4IPN0-F1
#
_cell.length_a   1.000
_cell.length_b   1.000
_cell.length_c   1.000
_cell.angle_alpha   90.00
_cell.angle_beta   90.00
_cell.angle_gamma   90.00
#
_symmetry.space_group_name_H-M   'P 1'
#
loop_
_entity.id
_entity.type
_entity.pdbx_description
1 polymer ?
#
loop_
_entity_poly.entity_id
_entity_poly.type
_entity_poly.pdbx_seq_one_letter_code
_entity_poly.pdbx_strand_id
1 'polypeptide(L)'
;MPHSVTPEPAAPQEDVVLPDAPASTDTDSSSASDETPGSVKANGPTESDKENVKLDDMFDDEEDDEFSSSMPTSTEEPSQGAMPRAISAKFSDPEIMRAFYQRLFPFRYLFQWLNHSPSPTTDFAHREFAFTLPNDAYLRYQSFPTADLLRKQCMQLLPSRFEIGPVYSTNPRDRKTLRKASAFRPLAKELVFDIDMTDYDDIRTCCTGASICNKCWSFITMAIKVVDAALREDFGFKHILWVYSGRRGAHAWVCDRRARELDDSKRRAIAGYLELLKGGDKGGKKVNVKRPLHPHLERSLRILREHFQSDVLTLQDPFLAPEKSSHLLSLLPDAGLSSALSRKWDAAPNRSSASKWSDIDTVAESGASNTLDTKALKEAKQDIVLEYTYPRLDAEVSKKLNHLLKSPFCVHPGTGRVCVPIDVERVEEFDPLSVPTVTELLGEIDSWDTNNGKAEDGKKLDDWEKTSMKGYVDHFRVFVATLLKDEKSGKREREGGDSMEF
;
A
#
# COMPACT_ATOMS: atom_id res chain seq x y z
N MET A 1 31.44 -43.30 -32.13
CA MET A 1 30.44 -42.29 -31.70
C MET A 1 29.07 -42.91 -31.95
N PRO A 2 28.49 -43.59 -30.95
CA PRO A 2 27.35 -44.47 -31.16
C PRO A 2 26.01 -43.74 -31.08
N HIS A 3 25.03 -44.44 -31.64
CA HIS A 3 23.68 -44.05 -32.00
C HIS A 3 22.73 -43.80 -30.82
N SER A 4 21.68 -43.04 -31.14
CA SER A 4 20.41 -42.92 -30.41
C SER A 4 19.87 -44.26 -29.89
N VAL A 5 19.32 -44.21 -28.69
CA VAL A 5 18.41 -45.23 -28.16
C VAL A 5 17.15 -44.53 -27.70
N THR A 6 16.05 -44.79 -28.41
CA THR A 6 14.69 -44.49 -27.99
C THR A 6 14.16 -45.70 -27.21
N PRO A 7 13.50 -45.54 -26.04
CA PRO A 7 12.78 -46.63 -25.41
C PRO A 7 11.34 -46.72 -25.91
N GLU A 8 10.92 -47.95 -26.23
CA GLU A 8 9.54 -48.38 -26.53
C GLU A 8 8.69 -48.56 -25.25
N PRO A 9 7.35 -48.68 -25.37
CA PRO A 9 6.39 -48.34 -24.33
C PRO A 9 6.10 -49.50 -23.35
N ALA A 10 5.80 -49.16 -22.09
CA ALA A 10 5.22 -50.09 -21.13
C ALA A 10 3.69 -49.95 -21.08
N ALA A 11 3.02 -51.10 -21.09
CA ALA A 11 1.57 -51.31 -21.09
C ALA A 11 0.91 -50.96 -19.73
N PRO A 12 -0.44 -50.89 -19.67
CA PRO A 12 -1.18 -50.16 -18.64
C PRO A 12 -1.32 -50.97 -17.34
N GLN A 13 -1.16 -50.30 -16.20
CA GLN A 13 -1.49 -50.86 -14.89
C GLN A 13 -2.50 -49.97 -14.17
N GLU A 14 -3.72 -50.52 -14.13
CA GLU A 14 -4.69 -50.62 -13.04
C GLU A 14 -5.01 -49.36 -12.20
N ASP A 15 -6.31 -49.00 -12.27
CA ASP A 15 -7.02 -48.05 -11.42
C ASP A 15 -6.82 -48.36 -9.93
N VAL A 16 -6.15 -47.45 -9.23
CA VAL A 16 -6.12 -47.43 -7.77
C VAL A 16 -7.17 -46.43 -7.29
N VAL A 17 -8.25 -46.99 -6.74
CA VAL A 17 -9.30 -46.30 -5.99
C VAL A 17 -8.69 -45.68 -4.73
N LEU A 18 -8.79 -44.36 -4.60
CA LEU A 18 -8.44 -43.62 -3.40
C LEU A 18 -9.60 -43.68 -2.37
N PRO A 19 -9.34 -43.99 -1.09
CA PRO A 19 -10.37 -44.01 -0.06
C PRO A 19 -10.68 -42.61 0.48
N ASP A 20 -11.98 -42.32 0.65
CA ASP A 20 -12.52 -41.11 1.27
C ASP A 20 -12.11 -40.96 2.74
N ALA A 21 -11.92 -39.70 3.14
CA ALA A 21 -11.57 -39.27 4.49
C ALA A 21 -12.70 -39.54 5.51
N PRO A 22 -12.37 -39.95 6.76
CA PRO A 22 -13.40 -40.30 7.74
C PRO A 22 -14.01 -39.08 8.44
N ALA A 23 -15.31 -39.18 8.69
CA ALA A 23 -16.10 -38.28 9.52
C ALA A 23 -15.75 -38.40 11.01
N SER A 24 -15.63 -37.28 11.71
CA SER A 24 -15.45 -37.22 13.16
C SER A 24 -16.79 -37.39 13.88
N THR A 25 -16.95 -38.54 14.53
CA THR A 25 -17.98 -38.81 15.53
C THR A 25 -17.46 -38.45 16.92
N ASP A 26 -18.13 -37.52 17.60
CA ASP A 26 -17.99 -37.26 19.03
C ASP A 26 -18.93 -38.20 19.83
N THR A 27 -18.36 -38.90 20.81
CA THR A 27 -19.02 -39.52 21.97
C THR A 27 -17.96 -39.61 23.07
N ASP A 28 -18.20 -39.53 24.37
CA ASP A 28 -19.30 -39.09 25.24
C ASP A 28 -18.75 -39.33 26.68
N SER A 29 -19.09 -38.51 27.68
CA SER A 29 -19.20 -38.97 29.09
C SER A 29 -19.69 -37.87 30.05
N SER A 30 -21.01 -37.82 30.20
CA SER A 30 -21.80 -37.92 31.44
C SER A 30 -21.31 -37.30 32.78
N SER A 31 -22.19 -36.47 33.37
CA SER A 31 -22.74 -36.73 34.72
C SER A 31 -24.08 -36.01 34.91
N ALA A 32 -25.09 -36.76 35.35
CA ALA A 32 -26.51 -36.41 35.44
C ALA A 32 -26.96 -35.92 36.82
N SER A 33 -28.02 -35.11 36.84
CA SER A 33 -29.09 -34.96 37.87
C SER A 33 -29.84 -33.65 37.57
N ASP A 34 -31.15 -33.44 37.64
CA ASP A 34 -32.33 -34.27 37.88
C ASP A 34 -33.57 -33.36 37.59
N GLU A 35 -34.73 -33.95 37.37
CA GLU A 35 -36.11 -33.43 37.46
C GLU A 35 -36.66 -32.30 36.53
N THR A 36 -37.63 -32.73 35.70
CA THR A 36 -38.72 -31.99 35.03
C THR A 36 -39.94 -31.74 35.97
N PRO A 37 -41.16 -31.29 35.52
CA PRO A 37 -41.59 -30.58 34.30
C PRO A 37 -42.58 -29.41 34.55
N GLY A 38 -42.94 -28.69 33.48
CA GLY A 38 -44.24 -28.00 33.43
C GLY A 38 -44.67 -27.53 32.04
N SER A 39 -45.51 -28.35 31.37
CA SER A 39 -46.70 -27.97 30.58
C SER A 39 -46.54 -27.23 29.22
N VAL A 40 -47.31 -27.45 28.14
CA VAL A 40 -48.28 -28.44 27.63
C VAL A 40 -48.73 -27.95 26.22
N LYS A 41 -49.14 -28.89 25.34
CA LYS A 41 -49.97 -28.81 24.09
C LYS A 41 -49.24 -28.41 22.79
N ALA A 42 -49.11 -29.24 21.73
CA ALA A 42 -49.99 -30.20 21.01
C ALA A 42 -50.78 -29.57 19.83
N ASN A 43 -50.38 -29.94 18.61
CA ASN A 43 -51.15 -30.60 17.54
C ASN A 43 -50.74 -30.13 16.12
N GLY A 44 -50.42 -31.10 15.24
CA GLY A 44 -50.28 -30.95 13.78
C GLY A 44 -51.66 -30.90 13.06
N PRO A 45 -51.84 -31.40 11.81
CA PRO A 45 -50.98 -32.34 11.07
C PRO A 45 -50.94 -32.19 9.51
N THR A 46 -50.35 -33.22 8.86
CA THR A 46 -50.62 -33.83 7.52
C THR A 46 -50.09 -33.15 6.24
N GLU A 47 -49.10 -33.77 5.56
CA GLU A 47 -49.16 -34.75 4.42
C GLU A 47 -49.24 -34.04 3.06
N SER A 48 -48.65 -34.45 1.94
CA SER A 48 -47.76 -35.55 1.52
C SER A 48 -47.24 -35.20 0.11
N ASP A 49 -46.28 -35.99 -0.36
CA ASP A 49 -45.96 -36.33 -1.76
C ASP A 49 -44.70 -35.75 -2.42
N LYS A 50 -43.88 -36.73 -2.82
CA LYS A 50 -42.64 -36.67 -3.58
C LYS A 50 -42.98 -36.70 -5.08
N GLU A 51 -42.20 -36.03 -5.93
CA GLU A 51 -41.59 -36.64 -7.12
C GLU A 51 -40.57 -35.73 -7.84
N ASN A 52 -39.41 -36.33 -8.13
CA ASN A 52 -38.42 -36.08 -9.20
C ASN A 52 -38.14 -34.65 -9.70
N VAL A 53 -36.99 -34.11 -9.29
CA VAL A 53 -36.33 -32.96 -9.93
C VAL A 53 -35.44 -33.45 -11.08
N LYS A 54 -35.72 -32.98 -12.30
CA LYS A 54 -34.80 -33.00 -13.44
C LYS A 54 -33.78 -31.86 -13.27
N LEU A 55 -32.50 -32.18 -13.44
CA LEU A 55 -31.44 -31.20 -13.66
C LEU A 55 -31.67 -30.51 -15.00
N ASP A 56 -31.84 -29.19 -14.96
CA ASP A 56 -31.56 -28.16 -15.99
C ASP A 56 -32.58 -27.02 -15.82
N ASP A 57 -32.30 -26.10 -14.89
CA ASP A 57 -32.75 -24.68 -14.87
C ASP A 57 -32.51 -24.07 -13.46
N MET A 58 -31.26 -23.75 -13.13
CA MET A 58 -30.94 -22.92 -11.95
C MET A 58 -29.73 -22.02 -12.24
N PHE A 59 -29.91 -21.03 -13.11
CA PHE A 59 -29.17 -19.77 -13.05
C PHE A 59 -30.06 -18.67 -13.63
N ASP A 60 -31.00 -18.19 -12.82
CA ASP A 60 -31.51 -16.83 -12.95
C ASP A 60 -31.55 -16.21 -11.55
N ASP A 61 -30.99 -15.00 -11.49
CA ASP A 61 -31.11 -13.97 -10.46
C ASP A 61 -30.71 -14.28 -9.01
N GLU A 62 -29.48 -13.90 -8.64
CA GLU A 62 -29.27 -13.14 -7.41
C GLU A 62 -28.26 -11.99 -7.64
N GLU A 63 -28.59 -10.88 -7.00
CA GLU A 63 -28.14 -9.52 -7.17
C GLU A 63 -26.63 -9.36 -6.87
N ASP A 64 -25.95 -8.55 -7.69
CA ASP A 64 -24.57 -8.12 -7.45
C ASP A 64 -24.50 -7.31 -6.14
N ASP A 65 -24.11 -7.98 -5.05
CA ASP A 65 -23.75 -7.36 -3.78
C ASP A 65 -22.63 -6.33 -4.01
N GLU A 66 -23.02 -5.07 -3.85
CA GLU A 66 -22.15 -3.92 -3.75
C GLU A 66 -21.17 -4.13 -2.59
N PHE A 67 -19.92 -4.46 -2.90
CA PHE A 67 -18.81 -4.49 -1.94
C PHE A 67 -18.54 -3.07 -1.42
N SER A 68 -19.31 -2.65 -0.43
CA SER A 68 -19.02 -1.55 0.48
C SER A 68 -17.97 -2.01 1.47
N SER A 69 -16.80 -1.38 1.47
CA SER A 69 -15.78 -1.57 2.50
C SER A 69 -16.36 -1.13 3.85
N SER A 70 -16.69 -2.10 4.69
CA SER A 70 -17.24 -1.89 6.02
C SER A 70 -16.21 -1.23 6.95
N MET A 71 -16.39 0.06 7.24
CA MET A 71 -16.02 0.61 8.55
C MET A 71 -17.08 0.17 9.58
N PRO A 72 -16.71 -0.15 10.83
CA PRO A 72 -17.70 -0.54 11.84
C PRO A 72 -18.50 0.69 12.29
N THR A 73 -19.80 0.68 12.02
CA THR A 73 -20.79 1.62 12.58
C THR A 73 -21.16 1.15 13.99
N SER A 74 -20.67 1.85 15.01
CA SER A 74 -21.23 1.77 16.36
C SER A 74 -22.50 2.62 16.43
N THR A 75 -23.61 2.01 16.84
CA THR A 75 -24.87 2.69 17.18
C THR A 75 -24.66 3.61 18.39
N GLU A 76 -24.89 4.92 18.23
CA GLU A 76 -25.02 5.85 19.36
C GLU A 76 -26.28 6.72 19.22
N GLU A 77 -27.07 6.75 20.29
CA GLU A 77 -28.09 7.75 20.60
C GLU A 77 -27.44 9.11 20.96
N PRO A 78 -28.19 10.23 20.90
CA PRO A 78 -27.59 11.54 20.64
C PRO A 78 -27.02 12.19 21.89
N SER A 79 -25.70 12.41 21.91
CA SER A 79 -25.07 13.40 22.80
C SER A 79 -24.47 14.54 21.97
N GLN A 80 -24.81 15.76 22.39
CA GLN A 80 -24.49 17.01 21.70
C GLN A 80 -22.99 17.30 21.79
N GLY A 81 -22.33 17.37 20.64
CA GLY A 81 -20.94 17.84 20.52
C GLY A 81 -20.54 17.99 19.06
N ALA A 82 -20.67 19.18 18.51
CA ALA A 82 -20.31 19.47 17.12
C ALA A 82 -18.78 19.37 16.90
N MET A 83 -18.36 18.45 16.01
CA MET A 83 -17.00 18.39 15.45
C MET A 83 -16.87 19.38 14.26
N PRO A 84 -15.68 19.94 13.99
CA PRO A 84 -15.51 21.04 13.04
C PRO A 84 -15.48 20.56 11.59
N ARG A 85 -16.58 20.74 10.85
CA ARG A 85 -16.69 20.56 9.38
C ARG A 85 -15.95 21.62 8.53
N ALA A 86 -15.10 22.47 9.12
CA ALA A 86 -14.72 23.75 8.51
C ALA A 86 -13.40 23.78 7.72
N ILE A 87 -12.54 22.75 7.75
CA ILE A 87 -11.18 22.85 7.18
C ILE A 87 -11.05 22.24 5.76
N SER A 88 -11.74 21.14 5.45
CA SER A 88 -11.63 20.49 4.11
C SER A 88 -12.24 21.32 2.98
N ALA A 89 -13.26 22.13 3.29
CA ALA A 89 -13.95 22.98 2.33
C ALA A 89 -13.05 24.09 1.76
N LYS A 90 -12.00 24.50 2.47
CA LYS A 90 -11.19 25.66 2.07
C LYS A 90 -10.27 25.38 0.87
N PHE A 91 -9.66 24.19 0.82
CA PHE A 91 -8.70 23.86 -0.26
C PHE A 91 -9.35 23.20 -1.47
N SER A 92 -10.55 22.66 -1.28
CA SER A 92 -11.35 22.03 -2.36
C SER A 92 -12.32 23.01 -3.02
N ASP A 93 -12.16 24.32 -2.75
CA ASP A 93 -12.99 25.36 -3.34
C ASP A 93 -12.94 25.30 -4.88
N PRO A 94 -14.09 25.40 -5.59
CA PRO A 94 -14.14 25.28 -7.04
C PRO A 94 -13.25 26.29 -7.79
N GLU A 95 -13.06 27.51 -7.28
CA GLU A 95 -12.21 28.51 -7.93
C GLU A 95 -10.74 28.15 -7.79
N ILE A 96 -10.32 27.72 -6.60
CA ILE A 96 -8.96 27.25 -6.31
C ILE A 96 -8.63 26.02 -7.17
N MET A 97 -9.51 25.02 -7.18
CA MET A 97 -9.31 23.80 -7.96
C MET A 97 -9.32 24.07 -9.46
N ARG A 98 -10.15 25.01 -9.94
CA ARG A 98 -10.13 25.44 -11.34
C ARG A 98 -8.79 26.08 -11.70
N ALA A 99 -8.32 27.03 -10.90
CA ALA A 99 -7.03 27.68 -11.12
C ALA A 99 -5.87 26.66 -11.10
N PHE A 100 -5.92 25.72 -10.15
CA PHE A 100 -4.94 24.64 -10.04
C PHE A 100 -4.87 23.77 -11.30
N TYR A 101 -5.99 23.20 -11.75
CA TYR A 101 -5.99 22.39 -12.98
C TYR A 101 -5.69 23.23 -14.23
N GLN A 102 -6.07 24.50 -14.25
CA GLN A 102 -5.81 25.34 -15.41
C GLN A 102 -4.32 25.71 -15.55
N ARG A 103 -3.63 26.01 -14.44
CA ARG A 103 -2.32 26.67 -14.43
C ARG A 103 -1.17 25.77 -13.96
N LEU A 104 -1.42 24.92 -12.96
CA LEU A 104 -0.37 24.23 -12.21
C LEU A 104 -0.25 22.73 -12.54
N PHE A 105 -1.36 22.04 -12.80
CA PHE A 105 -1.33 20.59 -12.96
C PHE A 105 -0.55 20.14 -14.22
N PRO A 106 0.46 19.26 -14.10
CA PRO A 106 1.35 18.89 -15.20
C PRO A 106 0.75 17.80 -16.14
N PHE A 107 -0.38 18.09 -16.78
CA PHE A 107 -1.13 17.14 -17.63
C PHE A 107 -0.27 16.48 -18.71
N ARG A 108 0.63 17.24 -19.33
CA ARG A 108 1.52 16.72 -20.38
C ARG A 108 2.42 15.59 -19.87
N TYR A 109 3.07 15.80 -18.73
CA TYR A 109 3.98 14.80 -18.17
C TYR A 109 3.21 13.62 -17.58
N LEU A 110 2.05 13.85 -16.97
CA LEU A 110 1.16 12.77 -16.51
C LEU A 110 0.72 11.88 -17.69
N PHE A 111 0.32 12.50 -18.80
CA PHE A 111 -0.03 11.78 -20.02
C PHE A 111 1.15 10.97 -20.54
N GLN A 112 2.32 11.59 -20.71
CA GLN A 112 3.51 10.90 -21.22
C GLN A 112 3.93 9.72 -20.33
N TRP A 113 3.81 9.87 -19.02
CA TRP A 113 4.05 8.81 -18.04
C TRP A 113 3.09 7.62 -18.25
N LEU A 114 1.78 7.87 -18.27
CA LEU A 114 0.75 6.83 -18.32
C LEU A 114 0.52 6.21 -19.70
N ASN A 115 0.87 6.95 -20.75
CA ASN A 115 0.76 6.54 -22.15
C ASN A 115 2.00 5.80 -22.65
N HIS A 116 3.11 5.88 -21.91
CA HIS A 116 4.41 5.24 -22.23
C HIS A 116 4.95 5.56 -23.63
N SER A 117 4.46 6.65 -24.22
CA SER A 117 4.76 7.11 -25.57
C SER A 117 4.48 8.63 -25.68
N PRO A 118 5.21 9.37 -26.52
CA PRO A 118 4.88 10.75 -26.85
C PRO A 118 3.55 10.92 -27.60
N SER A 119 3.15 9.91 -28.39
CA SER A 119 1.92 9.91 -29.20
C SER A 119 0.84 9.04 -28.55
N PRO A 120 -0.45 9.41 -28.59
CA PRO A 120 -1.55 8.64 -28.01
C PRO A 120 -1.54 7.15 -28.38
N THR A 121 -1.76 6.31 -27.38
CA THR A 121 -1.90 4.86 -27.50
C THR A 121 -3.07 4.35 -26.66
N THR A 122 -3.33 3.04 -26.71
CA THR A 122 -4.31 2.37 -25.85
C THR A 122 -3.93 2.44 -24.37
N ASP A 123 -2.66 2.60 -24.01
CA ASP A 123 -2.20 2.65 -22.61
C ASP A 123 -2.75 3.88 -21.86
N PHE A 124 -3.14 4.93 -22.60
CA PHE A 124 -3.88 6.06 -22.05
C PHE A 124 -5.38 6.00 -22.40
N ALA A 125 -5.72 5.70 -23.66
CA ALA A 125 -7.11 5.72 -24.13
C ALA A 125 -8.02 4.68 -23.44
N HIS A 126 -7.48 3.52 -23.05
CA HIS A 126 -8.20 2.46 -22.36
C HIS A 126 -7.90 2.42 -20.86
N ARG A 127 -7.24 3.45 -20.32
CA ARG A 127 -6.94 3.54 -18.89
C ARG A 127 -8.15 4.06 -18.12
N GLU A 128 -8.44 3.41 -17.02
CA GLU A 128 -9.44 3.90 -16.07
C GLU A 128 -8.88 5.04 -15.22
N PHE A 129 -9.68 6.09 -15.11
CA PHE A 129 -9.58 7.12 -14.08
C PHE A 129 -10.85 7.09 -13.25
N ALA A 130 -10.72 7.33 -11.96
CA ALA A 130 -11.85 7.51 -11.05
C ALA A 130 -11.79 8.91 -10.44
N PHE A 131 -12.88 9.66 -10.54
CA PHE A 131 -12.94 11.05 -10.05
C PHE A 131 -13.78 11.11 -8.77
N THR A 132 -13.24 11.72 -7.72
CA THR A 132 -14.05 12.16 -6.57
C THR A 132 -14.43 13.63 -6.79
N LEU A 133 -15.72 13.92 -6.83
CA LEU A 133 -16.23 15.28 -7.02
C LEU A 133 -16.35 16.04 -5.69
N PRO A 134 -16.56 17.38 -5.70
CA PRO A 134 -16.72 18.17 -4.48
C PRO A 134 -17.91 17.77 -3.60
N ASN A 135 -18.93 17.13 -4.19
CA ASN A 135 -20.09 16.57 -3.48
C ASN A 135 -19.88 15.10 -3.07
N ASP A 136 -18.62 14.65 -3.02
CA ASP A 136 -18.19 13.27 -2.72
C ASP A 136 -18.72 12.20 -3.70
N ALA A 137 -19.33 12.60 -4.83
CA ALA A 137 -19.73 11.65 -5.86
C ALA A 137 -18.49 10.98 -6.48
N TYR A 138 -18.53 9.65 -6.56
CA TYR A 138 -17.43 8.82 -7.02
C TYR A 138 -17.68 8.29 -8.44
N LEU A 139 -16.97 8.84 -9.43
CA LEU A 139 -17.16 8.54 -10.84
C LEU A 139 -16.06 7.62 -11.36
N ARG A 140 -16.31 6.31 -11.39
CA ARG A 140 -15.39 5.31 -11.95
C ARG A 140 -15.47 5.21 -13.48
N TYR A 141 -14.52 4.44 -14.04
CA TYR A 141 -14.49 4.08 -15.46
C TYR A 141 -14.49 5.29 -16.40
N GLN A 142 -13.90 6.41 -15.97
CA GLN A 142 -13.57 7.51 -16.88
C GLN A 142 -12.32 7.11 -17.67
N SER A 143 -12.20 7.63 -18.88
CA SER A 143 -11.06 7.37 -19.77
C SER A 143 -10.94 8.52 -20.76
N PHE A 144 -9.73 8.75 -21.26
CA PHE A 144 -9.42 9.88 -22.12
C PHE A 144 -8.37 9.44 -23.14
N PRO A 145 -8.51 9.77 -24.43
CA PRO A 145 -7.48 9.41 -25.41
C PRO A 145 -6.29 10.38 -25.44
N THR A 146 -6.42 11.60 -24.87
CA THR A 146 -5.36 12.61 -24.88
C THR A 146 -5.28 13.41 -23.57
N ALA A 147 -4.13 14.03 -23.32
CA ALA A 147 -3.92 14.95 -22.20
C ALA A 147 -4.93 16.11 -22.19
N ASP A 148 -5.26 16.66 -23.36
CA ASP A 148 -6.17 17.80 -23.48
C ASP A 148 -7.60 17.44 -23.11
N LEU A 149 -8.04 16.21 -23.41
CA LEU A 149 -9.37 15.73 -23.04
C LEU A 149 -9.47 15.45 -21.54
N LEU A 150 -8.42 14.87 -20.93
CA LEU A 150 -8.33 14.74 -19.48
C LEU A 150 -8.37 16.14 -18.82
N ARG A 151 -7.56 17.08 -19.30
CA ARG A 151 -7.53 18.46 -18.81
C ARG A 151 -8.90 19.13 -18.90
N LYS A 152 -9.56 19.03 -20.05
CA LYS A 152 -10.92 19.56 -20.27
C LYS A 152 -11.90 18.99 -19.25
N GLN A 153 -11.86 17.68 -19.01
CA GLN A 153 -12.74 17.04 -18.05
C GLN A 153 -12.44 17.47 -16.60
N CYS A 154 -11.18 17.57 -16.21
CA CYS A 154 -10.79 18.07 -14.89
C CYS A 154 -11.25 19.53 -14.67
N MET A 155 -11.17 20.39 -15.69
CA MET A 155 -11.65 21.78 -15.59
C MET A 155 -13.18 21.88 -15.57
N GLN A 156 -13.89 20.91 -16.17
CA GLN A 156 -15.35 20.87 -16.18
C GLN A 156 -15.92 20.34 -14.86
N LEU A 157 -15.38 19.24 -14.36
CA LEU A 157 -15.90 18.54 -13.18
C LEU A 157 -15.26 19.01 -11.86
N LEU A 158 -14.08 19.63 -11.93
CA LEU A 158 -13.31 20.09 -10.78
C LEU A 158 -13.19 19.03 -9.67
N PRO A 159 -12.69 17.82 -10.00
CA PRO A 159 -12.60 16.75 -9.02
C PRO A 159 -11.68 17.18 -7.86
N SER A 160 -12.07 16.87 -6.63
CA SER A 160 -11.25 17.10 -5.43
C SER A 160 -9.97 16.25 -5.47
N ARG A 161 -10.07 15.04 -6.03
CA ARG A 161 -8.96 14.17 -6.39
C ARG A 161 -9.39 13.22 -7.50
N PHE A 162 -8.41 12.57 -8.12
CA PHE A 162 -8.68 11.42 -8.96
C PHE A 162 -7.66 10.31 -8.75
N GLU A 163 -8.12 9.08 -8.95
CA GLU A 163 -7.29 7.88 -8.91
C GLU A 163 -7.06 7.33 -10.31
N ILE A 164 -5.93 6.62 -10.46
CA ILE A 164 -5.49 5.98 -11.70
C ILE A 164 -5.65 4.47 -11.54
N GLY A 165 -6.32 3.87 -12.52
CA GLY A 165 -6.59 2.44 -12.61
C GLY A 165 -5.79 1.75 -13.69
N PRO A 166 -6.14 0.49 -14.00
CA PRO A 166 -5.48 -0.28 -15.05
C PRO A 166 -5.84 0.22 -16.44
N VAL A 167 -5.03 -0.21 -17.41
CA VAL A 167 -5.35 -0.23 -18.83
C VAL A 167 -6.23 -1.45 -19.08
N TYR A 168 -7.39 -1.25 -19.68
CA TYR A 168 -8.33 -2.32 -20.04
C TYR A 168 -8.17 -2.78 -21.49
N SER A 169 -8.77 -3.93 -21.79
CA SER A 169 -8.91 -4.47 -23.15
C SER A 169 -9.68 -3.55 -24.10
N THR A 170 -10.62 -2.77 -23.57
CA THR A 170 -11.43 -1.80 -24.32
C THR A 170 -11.57 -0.51 -23.52
N ASN A 171 -12.12 0.52 -24.15
CA ASN A 171 -12.47 1.77 -23.48
C ASN A 171 -13.37 1.53 -22.24
N PRO A 172 -12.93 1.93 -21.02
CA PRO A 172 -13.70 1.78 -19.78
C PRO A 172 -15.11 2.40 -19.81
N ARG A 173 -15.30 3.49 -20.56
CA ARG A 173 -16.60 4.16 -20.68
C ARG A 173 -17.64 3.33 -21.42
N ASP A 174 -17.18 2.45 -22.31
CA ASP A 174 -18.03 1.63 -23.16
C ASP A 174 -18.33 0.26 -22.54
N ARG A 175 -17.86 -0.01 -21.31
CA ARG A 175 -17.98 -1.33 -20.66
C ARG A 175 -19.40 -1.91 -20.65
N LYS A 176 -20.41 -1.04 -20.49
CA LYS A 176 -21.84 -1.43 -20.43
C LYS A 176 -22.40 -1.85 -21.78
N THR A 177 -21.69 -1.57 -22.88
CA THR A 177 -22.11 -1.92 -24.25
C THR A 177 -21.57 -3.28 -24.69
N LEU A 178 -20.70 -3.91 -23.90
CA LEU A 178 -20.08 -5.17 -24.24
C LEU A 178 -21.03 -6.34 -23.99
N ARG A 179 -21.18 -7.20 -24.99
CA ARG A 179 -22.07 -8.38 -24.93
C ARG A 179 -21.59 -9.47 -23.97
N LYS A 180 -20.27 -9.55 -23.74
CA LYS A 180 -19.66 -10.54 -22.84
C LYS A 180 -18.87 -9.80 -21.78
N ALA A 181 -19.20 -9.98 -20.51
CA ALA A 181 -18.49 -9.36 -19.40
C ALA A 181 -16.98 -9.71 -19.41
N SER A 182 -16.64 -10.94 -19.79
CA SER A 182 -15.24 -11.41 -19.91
C SER A 182 -14.42 -10.68 -20.98
N ALA A 183 -15.05 -9.93 -21.89
CA ALA A 183 -14.35 -9.10 -22.86
C ALA A 183 -13.76 -7.83 -22.22
N PHE A 184 -14.27 -7.40 -21.06
CA PHE A 184 -13.76 -6.26 -20.29
C PHE A 184 -12.85 -6.76 -19.18
N ARG A 185 -11.54 -6.65 -19.38
CA ARG A 185 -10.57 -7.10 -18.38
C ARG A 185 -9.36 -6.17 -18.30
N PRO A 186 -8.77 -6.01 -17.11
CA PRO A 186 -7.54 -5.26 -16.96
C PRO A 186 -6.38 -6.03 -17.63
N LEU A 187 -5.52 -5.31 -18.35
CA LEU A 187 -4.39 -5.86 -19.08
C LEU A 187 -3.05 -5.49 -18.45
N ALA A 188 -2.93 -4.24 -18.00
CA ALA A 188 -1.70 -3.73 -17.45
C ALA A 188 -1.98 -2.62 -16.42
N LYS A 189 -1.16 -2.55 -15.38
CA LYS A 189 -1.13 -1.43 -14.44
C LYS A 189 0.20 -1.41 -13.75
N GLU A 190 0.75 -0.24 -13.50
CA GLU A 190 1.89 -0.06 -12.61
C GLU A 190 1.71 -0.90 -11.32
N LEU A 191 2.77 -1.57 -10.89
CA LEU A 191 2.79 -2.23 -9.57
C LEU A 191 2.93 -1.13 -8.53
N VAL A 192 2.01 -1.10 -7.56
CA VAL A 192 1.92 -0.01 -6.60
C VAL A 192 2.06 -0.52 -5.18
N PHE A 193 2.61 0.32 -4.31
CA PHE A 193 2.68 0.09 -2.87
C PHE A 193 2.18 1.35 -2.15
N ASP A 194 1.44 1.17 -1.07
CA ASP A 194 0.95 2.26 -0.21
C ASP A 194 1.46 2.04 1.21
N ILE A 195 1.94 3.13 1.81
CA ILE A 195 2.54 3.19 3.14
C ILE A 195 1.86 4.36 3.86
N ASP A 196 1.05 4.05 4.88
CA ASP A 196 0.38 5.06 5.71
C ASP A 196 0.95 5.05 7.14
N MET A 197 1.19 6.24 7.68
CA MET A 197 1.63 6.42 9.06
C MET A 197 0.69 5.82 10.12
N THR A 198 -0.61 5.66 9.84
CA THR A 198 -1.52 5.04 10.83
C THR A 198 -1.14 3.62 11.17
N ASP A 199 -0.51 2.90 10.25
CA ASP A 199 -0.07 1.54 10.50
C ASP A 199 1.03 1.51 11.57
N TYR A 200 1.63 2.65 11.92
CA TYR A 200 2.67 2.82 12.92
C TYR A 200 2.15 3.38 14.26
N ASP A 201 0.83 3.55 14.44
CA ASP A 201 0.24 4.14 15.65
C ASP A 201 0.53 3.37 16.95
N ASP A 202 0.79 2.07 16.84
CA ASP A 202 1.18 1.23 17.98
C ASP A 202 2.64 1.40 18.42
N ILE A 203 3.51 2.02 17.61
CA ILE A 203 4.94 2.16 17.91
C ILE A 203 5.43 3.61 17.93
N ARG A 204 4.72 4.55 17.29
CA ARG A 204 5.02 5.98 17.41
C ARG A 204 4.37 6.58 18.64
N THR A 205 5.02 7.57 19.23
CA THR A 205 4.56 8.26 20.46
C THR A 205 4.34 9.76 20.23
N CYS A 206 4.96 10.33 19.18
CA CYS A 206 4.95 11.77 18.96
C CYS A 206 3.64 12.31 18.37
N CYS A 207 2.84 11.46 17.71
CA CYS A 207 1.60 11.80 17.01
C CYS A 207 0.64 10.62 17.05
N THR A 208 -0.65 10.86 16.83
CA THR A 208 -1.69 9.82 16.74
C THR A 208 -2.58 10.03 15.51
N GLY A 209 -3.12 8.93 14.98
CA GLY A 209 -4.07 8.94 13.88
C GLY A 209 -3.55 9.67 12.65
N ALA A 210 -4.19 10.78 12.29
CA ALA A 210 -3.91 11.47 11.04
C ALA A 210 -2.87 12.61 11.13
N SER A 211 -2.34 12.87 12.32
CA SER A 211 -1.30 13.86 12.57
C SER A 211 0.09 13.29 12.27
N ILE A 212 0.99 14.14 11.77
CA ILE A 212 2.39 13.79 11.50
C ILE A 212 3.34 14.90 11.95
N CYS A 213 4.58 14.53 12.23
CA CYS A 213 5.70 15.45 12.39
C CYS A 213 6.99 14.80 11.84
N ASN A 214 8.08 15.56 11.81
CA ASN A 214 9.37 15.09 11.28
C ASN A 214 9.95 13.91 12.06
N LYS A 215 9.54 13.70 13.34
CA LYS A 215 9.96 12.53 14.11
C LYS A 215 9.36 11.23 13.57
N CYS A 216 8.04 11.18 13.36
CA CYS A 216 7.41 9.96 12.83
C CYS A 216 7.61 9.80 11.33
N TRP A 217 7.90 10.88 10.58
CA TRP A 217 8.19 10.77 9.14
C TRP A 217 9.38 9.84 8.84
N SER A 218 10.31 9.69 9.78
CA SER A 218 11.39 8.68 9.71
C SER A 218 10.87 7.26 9.40
N PHE A 219 9.67 6.88 9.84
CA PHE A 219 9.06 5.59 9.49
C PHE A 219 8.79 5.44 8.00
N ILE A 220 8.33 6.51 7.33
CA ILE A 220 8.14 6.51 5.87
C ILE A 220 9.50 6.47 5.17
N THR A 221 10.48 7.22 5.66
CA THR A 221 11.85 7.18 5.12
C THR A 221 12.48 5.79 5.20
N MET A 222 12.40 5.14 6.37
CA MET A 222 12.81 3.74 6.57
C MET A 222 12.12 2.81 5.58
N ALA A 223 10.80 2.98 5.41
CA ALA A 223 10.00 2.14 4.56
C ALA A 223 10.36 2.29 3.07
N ILE A 224 10.53 3.53 2.59
CA ILE A 224 11.00 3.83 1.23
C ILE A 224 12.36 3.16 0.98
N LYS A 225 13.33 3.31 1.89
CA LYS A 225 14.67 2.73 1.71
C LYS A 225 14.64 1.21 1.56
N VAL A 226 13.89 0.52 2.42
CA VAL A 226 13.82 -0.95 2.40
C VAL A 226 13.09 -1.46 1.16
N VAL A 227 11.94 -0.86 0.84
CA VAL A 227 11.13 -1.28 -0.31
C VAL A 227 11.84 -0.95 -1.62
N ASP A 228 12.41 0.25 -1.77
CA ASP A 228 13.13 0.65 -2.98
C ASP A 228 14.35 -0.24 -3.22
N ALA A 229 15.16 -0.51 -2.18
CA ALA A 229 16.29 -1.44 -2.29
C ALA A 229 15.86 -2.84 -2.75
N ALA A 230 14.75 -3.37 -2.22
CA ALA A 230 14.24 -4.66 -2.66
C ALA A 230 13.73 -4.65 -4.10
N LEU A 231 12.96 -3.63 -4.49
CA LEU A 231 12.46 -3.47 -5.85
C LEU A 231 13.58 -3.34 -6.88
N ARG A 232 14.67 -2.64 -6.54
CA ARG A 232 15.83 -2.47 -7.41
C ARG A 232 16.77 -3.67 -7.41
N GLU A 233 17.20 -4.13 -6.25
CA GLU A 233 18.26 -5.15 -6.14
C GLU A 233 17.73 -6.57 -6.29
N ASP A 234 16.54 -6.88 -5.75
CA ASP A 234 16.02 -8.25 -5.75
C ASP A 234 15.20 -8.49 -7.02
N PHE A 235 14.35 -7.52 -7.38
CA PHE A 235 13.47 -7.66 -8.53
C PHE A 235 14.06 -7.08 -9.81
N GLY A 236 15.06 -6.18 -9.74
CA GLY A 236 15.67 -5.54 -10.92
C GLY A 236 14.83 -4.43 -11.55
N PHE A 237 13.88 -3.83 -10.82
CA PHE A 237 13.04 -2.75 -11.36
C PHE A 237 13.83 -1.45 -11.42
N LYS A 238 13.65 -0.70 -12.51
CA LYS A 238 14.42 0.52 -12.78
C LYS A 238 13.58 1.77 -12.54
N HIS A 239 12.33 1.77 -12.97
CA HIS A 239 11.46 2.94 -13.03
C HIS A 239 10.48 2.92 -11.86
N ILE A 240 10.96 3.32 -10.69
CA ILE A 240 10.16 3.41 -9.47
C ILE A 240 9.94 4.89 -9.16
N LEU A 241 8.69 5.33 -9.14
CA LEU A 241 8.30 6.68 -8.77
C LEU A 241 7.67 6.67 -7.37
N TRP A 242 8.35 7.27 -6.40
CA TRP A 242 7.80 7.51 -5.08
C TRP A 242 7.08 8.86 -5.04
N VAL A 243 5.93 8.89 -4.38
CA VAL A 243 5.04 10.07 -4.38
C VAL A 243 4.48 10.26 -2.97
N TYR A 244 4.59 11.47 -2.45
CA TYR A 244 3.94 11.86 -1.21
C TYR A 244 2.41 11.79 -1.36
N SER A 245 1.72 11.18 -0.40
CA SER A 245 0.25 10.98 -0.46
C SER A 245 -0.57 12.28 -0.27
N GLY A 246 0.12 13.38 0.03
CA GLY A 246 -0.45 14.70 0.34
C GLY A 246 -0.77 14.90 1.82
N ARG A 247 -0.60 13.87 2.66
CA ARG A 247 -0.81 13.96 4.11
C ARG A 247 0.26 13.23 4.91
N ARG A 248 0.17 11.91 5.01
CA ARG A 248 0.88 11.12 6.04
C ARG A 248 1.50 9.83 5.52
N GLY A 249 1.65 9.71 4.21
CA GLY A 249 2.13 8.47 3.61
C GLY A 249 2.85 8.71 2.30
N ALA A 250 3.30 7.63 1.69
CA ALA A 250 3.95 7.64 0.40
C ALA A 250 3.47 6.46 -0.45
N HIS A 251 3.35 6.70 -1.76
CA HIS A 251 2.98 5.69 -2.74
C HIS A 251 4.19 5.40 -3.63
N ALA A 252 4.47 4.13 -3.90
CA ALA A 252 5.39 3.73 -4.95
C ALA A 252 4.62 3.34 -6.22
N TRP A 253 5.12 3.75 -7.38
CA TRP A 253 4.65 3.34 -8.69
C TRP A 253 5.80 2.72 -9.47
N VAL A 254 5.81 1.40 -9.59
CA VAL A 254 6.77 0.64 -10.39
C VAL A 254 6.27 0.56 -11.82
N CYS A 255 6.97 1.25 -12.71
CA CYS A 255 6.53 1.60 -14.05
C CYS A 255 7.20 0.76 -15.14
N ASP A 256 8.17 -0.09 -14.81
CA ASP A 256 8.78 -1.04 -15.75
C ASP A 256 7.70 -1.84 -16.48
N ARG A 257 7.83 -2.01 -17.79
CA ARG A 257 6.86 -2.75 -18.60
C ARG A 257 6.51 -4.13 -18.02
N ARG A 258 7.52 -4.89 -17.59
CA ARG A 258 7.33 -6.22 -16.98
C ARG A 258 6.61 -6.15 -15.62
N ALA A 259 6.70 -5.03 -14.90
CA ALA A 259 5.91 -4.80 -13.68
C ALA A 259 4.45 -4.49 -14.04
N ARG A 260 4.24 -3.72 -15.13
CA ARG A 260 2.89 -3.37 -15.59
C ARG A 260 2.08 -4.59 -16.01
N GLU A 261 2.73 -5.55 -16.66
CA GLU A 261 2.14 -6.78 -17.22
C GLU A 261 2.02 -7.93 -16.19
N LEU A 262 2.35 -7.71 -14.91
CA LEU A 262 2.18 -8.74 -13.86
C LEU A 262 0.70 -9.03 -13.61
N ASP A 263 0.36 -10.33 -13.59
CA ASP A 263 -0.93 -10.83 -13.11
C ASP A 263 -1.04 -10.76 -11.56
N ASP A 264 -2.25 -10.98 -11.06
CA ASP A 264 -2.56 -10.91 -9.62
C ASP A 264 -1.76 -11.92 -8.78
N SER A 265 -1.41 -13.09 -9.34
CA SER A 265 -0.63 -14.10 -8.62
C SER A 265 0.81 -13.63 -8.41
N LYS A 266 1.45 -13.13 -9.46
CA LYS A 266 2.80 -12.56 -9.37
C LYS A 266 2.83 -11.32 -8.48
N ARG A 267 1.82 -10.46 -8.55
CA ARG A 267 1.67 -9.29 -7.66
C ARG A 267 1.58 -9.70 -6.19
N ARG A 268 0.74 -10.70 -5.89
CA ARG A 268 0.60 -11.25 -4.53
C ARG A 268 1.91 -11.86 -4.03
N ALA A 269 2.68 -12.52 -4.90
CA ALA A 269 3.99 -13.05 -4.53
C ALA A 269 4.99 -11.94 -4.17
N ILE A 270 5.03 -10.84 -4.94
CA ILE A 270 5.90 -9.69 -4.63
C ILE A 270 5.46 -8.99 -3.34
N ALA A 271 4.14 -8.74 -3.18
CA ALA A 271 3.61 -8.15 -1.96
C ALA A 271 3.93 -9.03 -0.74
N GLY A 272 3.72 -10.34 -0.84
CA GLY A 272 4.03 -11.30 0.22
C GLY A 272 5.53 -11.47 0.51
N TYR A 273 6.40 -11.19 -0.46
CA TYR A 273 7.85 -11.16 -0.26
C TYR A 273 8.28 -9.97 0.62
N LEU A 274 7.62 -8.83 0.45
CA LEU A 274 7.87 -7.61 1.23
C LEU A 274 7.07 -7.55 2.53
N GLU A 275 6.01 -8.34 2.68
CA GLU A 275 5.17 -8.39 3.87
C GLU A 275 5.78 -9.26 4.97
N LEU A 276 6.33 -8.60 5.99
CA LEU A 276 6.97 -9.26 7.13
C LEU A 276 6.06 -9.38 8.35
N LEU A 277 5.41 -8.27 8.74
CA LEU A 277 4.63 -8.22 9.97
C LEU A 277 3.31 -8.96 9.73
N LYS A 278 3.10 -10.05 10.48
CA LYS A 278 1.90 -10.89 10.37
C LYS A 278 1.32 -11.08 11.77
N GLY A 279 0.12 -10.54 11.99
CA GLY A 279 -0.59 -10.59 13.28
C GLY A 279 -1.40 -9.31 13.50
N GLY A 280 -2.70 -9.44 13.81
CA GLY A 280 -3.59 -8.30 14.06
C GLY A 280 -3.32 -7.58 15.39
N ASP A 281 -4.16 -6.60 15.73
CA ASP A 281 -4.06 -5.70 16.91
C ASP A 281 -3.95 -6.38 18.29
N LYS A 282 -4.02 -7.71 18.35
CA LYS A 282 -3.88 -8.49 19.58
C LYS A 282 -2.40 -8.73 19.88
N GLY A 283 -1.77 -7.73 20.54
CA GLY A 283 -0.62 -7.75 21.47
C GLY A 283 0.42 -8.88 21.51
N GLY A 284 0.64 -9.66 20.45
CA GLY A 284 1.61 -10.74 20.38
C GLY A 284 2.82 -10.42 19.51
N LYS A 285 3.74 -11.40 19.37
CA LYS A 285 4.93 -11.30 18.52
C LYS A 285 4.52 -11.16 17.04
N LYS A 286 4.85 -10.02 16.41
CA LYS A 286 4.44 -9.72 15.02
C LYS A 286 5.42 -10.23 13.97
N VAL A 287 6.65 -10.53 14.38
CA VAL A 287 7.73 -10.97 13.48
C VAL A 287 8.05 -12.44 13.74
N ASN A 288 7.67 -13.30 12.79
CA ASN A 288 7.89 -14.75 12.86
C ASN A 288 8.65 -15.21 11.61
N VAL A 289 9.98 -15.14 11.69
CA VAL A 289 10.89 -15.35 10.56
C VAL A 289 11.71 -16.62 10.69
N LYS A 290 11.86 -17.33 9.58
CA LYS A 290 12.71 -18.52 9.49
C LYS A 290 14.19 -18.13 9.63
N ARG A 291 14.98 -19.01 10.24
CA ARG A 291 16.43 -18.91 10.37
C ARG A 291 17.14 -19.97 9.50
N PRO A 292 18.31 -19.66 8.88
CA PRO A 292 18.96 -18.34 8.83
C PRO A 292 18.08 -17.31 8.10
N LEU A 293 18.32 -16.02 8.38
CA LEU A 293 17.55 -14.92 7.79
C LEU A 293 17.66 -14.93 6.27
N HIS A 294 16.55 -14.64 5.59
CA HIS A 294 16.57 -14.40 4.15
C HIS A 294 17.45 -13.18 3.83
N PRO A 295 18.26 -13.17 2.74
CA PRO A 295 19.16 -12.07 2.40
C PRO A 295 18.49 -10.69 2.38
N HIS A 296 17.23 -10.62 1.93
CA HIS A 296 16.41 -9.42 2.02
C HIS A 296 16.31 -8.87 3.45
N LEU A 297 15.95 -9.71 4.42
CA LEU A 297 15.79 -9.31 5.81
C LEU A 297 17.12 -8.94 6.45
N GLU A 298 18.21 -9.61 6.08
CA GLU A 298 19.55 -9.25 6.54
C GLU A 298 19.97 -7.88 6.01
N ARG A 299 19.71 -7.57 4.73
CA ARG A 299 19.92 -6.22 4.17
C ARG A 299 19.03 -5.19 4.86
N SER A 300 17.74 -5.49 5.05
CA SER A 300 16.81 -4.60 5.74
C SER A 300 17.28 -4.29 7.16
N LEU A 301 17.77 -5.28 7.92
CA LEU A 301 18.37 -5.03 9.24
C LEU A 301 19.57 -4.08 9.18
N ARG A 302 20.45 -4.20 8.17
CA ARG A 302 21.59 -3.29 8.02
C ARG A 302 21.15 -1.85 7.78
N ILE A 303 20.09 -1.65 6.99
CA ILE A 303 19.50 -0.33 6.74
C ILE A 303 18.87 0.21 8.03
N LEU A 304 18.11 -0.61 8.74
CA LEU A 304 17.22 -0.18 9.82
C LEU A 304 17.91 -0.05 11.20
N ARG A 305 19.09 -0.67 11.40
CA ARG A 305 19.77 -0.71 12.72
C ARG A 305 20.07 0.69 13.29
N GLU A 306 20.44 1.65 12.43
CA GLU A 306 20.80 3.01 12.84
C GLU A 306 19.53 3.80 13.18
N HIS A 307 18.51 3.69 12.34
CA HIS A 307 17.18 4.24 12.58
C HIS A 307 16.51 3.70 13.85
N PHE A 308 16.74 2.42 14.19
CA PHE A 308 16.24 1.88 15.45
C PHE A 308 16.85 2.63 16.66
N GLN A 309 18.14 2.96 16.61
CA GLN A 309 18.81 3.67 17.70
C GLN A 309 18.42 5.15 17.77
N SER A 310 18.45 5.85 16.63
CA SER A 310 18.16 7.29 16.58
C SER A 310 16.67 7.56 16.65
N ASP A 311 15.87 6.92 15.81
CA ASP A 311 14.50 7.34 15.57
C ASP A 311 13.54 6.62 16.51
N VAL A 312 13.71 5.30 16.71
CA VAL A 312 12.84 4.55 17.60
C VAL A 312 13.24 4.76 19.07
N LEU A 313 14.45 4.37 19.46
CA LEU A 313 14.85 4.39 20.88
C LEU A 313 15.02 5.82 21.44
N THR A 314 15.46 6.78 20.62
CA THR A 314 15.75 8.15 21.10
C THR A 314 14.61 9.12 20.79
N LEU A 315 14.12 9.19 19.55
CA LEU A 315 13.09 10.18 19.19
C LEU A 315 11.68 9.78 19.60
N GLN A 316 11.30 8.51 19.45
CA GLN A 316 9.98 8.01 19.88
C GLN A 316 9.98 7.57 21.36
N ASP A 317 11.10 7.06 21.88
CA ASP A 317 11.23 6.59 23.26
C ASP A 317 10.03 5.70 23.73
N PRO A 318 9.61 4.69 22.96
CA PRO A 318 8.34 3.99 23.17
C PRO A 318 8.32 3.19 24.48
N PHE A 319 9.46 2.69 24.94
CA PHE A 319 9.57 1.86 26.14
C PHE A 319 9.58 2.69 27.43
N LEU A 320 9.45 4.02 27.37
CA LEU A 320 9.18 4.82 28.56
C LEU A 320 7.81 4.45 29.16
N ALA A 321 6.82 4.15 28.30
CA ALA A 321 5.49 3.72 28.72
C ALA A 321 5.52 2.29 29.30
N PRO A 322 4.94 2.05 30.50
CA PRO A 322 4.96 0.74 31.17
C PRO A 322 4.40 -0.39 30.31
N GLU A 323 3.33 -0.14 29.57
CA GLU A 323 2.65 -1.11 28.71
C GLU A 323 3.59 -1.56 27.57
N LYS A 324 4.32 -0.61 26.98
CA LYS A 324 5.26 -0.88 25.89
C LYS A 324 6.54 -1.55 26.37
N SER A 325 7.04 -1.20 27.56
CA SER A 325 8.15 -1.95 28.16
C SER A 325 7.75 -3.37 28.55
N SER A 326 6.51 -3.59 28.98
CA SER A 326 5.99 -4.94 29.27
C SER A 326 5.88 -5.77 27.99
N HIS A 327 5.41 -5.17 26.90
CA HIS A 327 5.43 -5.80 25.57
C HIS A 327 6.85 -6.19 25.16
N LEU A 328 7.83 -5.29 25.30
CA LEU A 328 9.24 -5.59 25.01
C LEU A 328 9.75 -6.82 25.79
N LEU A 329 9.43 -6.94 27.08
CA LEU A 329 9.82 -8.10 27.90
C LEU A 329 9.20 -9.41 27.41
N SER A 330 7.98 -9.35 26.85
CA SER A 330 7.30 -10.53 26.29
C SER A 330 7.93 -11.04 25.00
N LEU A 331 8.71 -10.21 24.30
CA LEU A 331 9.42 -10.56 23.07
C LEU A 331 10.77 -11.26 23.33
N LEU A 332 11.24 -11.27 24.58
CA LEU A 332 12.50 -11.91 24.96
C LEU A 332 12.31 -13.42 25.21
N PRO A 333 13.30 -14.25 24.87
CA PRO A 333 13.15 -15.72 24.91
C PRO A 333 13.29 -16.34 26.30
N ASP A 334 13.79 -15.60 27.30
CA ASP A 334 14.10 -16.13 28.63
C ASP A 334 13.35 -15.37 29.73
N ALA A 335 12.52 -16.09 30.48
CA ALA A 335 11.68 -15.52 31.54
C ALA A 335 12.48 -15.02 32.75
N GLY A 336 13.65 -15.59 33.02
CA GLY A 336 14.55 -15.16 34.09
C GLY A 336 15.14 -13.78 33.80
N LEU A 337 15.63 -13.59 32.58
CA LEU A 337 16.09 -12.32 32.04
C LEU A 337 14.96 -11.28 32.06
N SER A 338 13.78 -11.62 31.56
CA SER A 338 12.63 -10.70 31.57
C SER A 338 12.23 -10.28 32.99
N SER A 339 12.25 -11.21 33.95
CA SER A 339 11.94 -10.91 35.36
C SER A 339 13.01 -10.01 36.01
N ALA A 340 14.29 -10.22 35.69
CA ALA A 340 15.38 -9.39 36.20
C ALA A 340 15.32 -7.96 35.62
N LEU A 341 15.01 -7.84 34.32
CA LEU A 341 14.81 -6.54 33.66
C LEU A 341 13.60 -5.81 34.22
N SER A 342 12.46 -6.50 34.42
CA SER A 342 11.27 -5.91 35.06
C SER A 342 11.63 -5.28 36.40
N ARG A 343 12.25 -6.04 37.31
CA ARG A 343 12.67 -5.52 38.64
C ARG A 343 13.59 -4.31 38.52
N LYS A 344 14.53 -4.32 37.56
CA LYS A 344 15.46 -3.21 37.32
C LYS A 344 14.74 -1.94 36.84
N TRP A 345 13.74 -2.10 35.97
CA TRP A 345 12.97 -0.99 35.42
C TRP A 345 11.92 -0.48 36.40
N ASP A 346 11.33 -1.35 37.23
CA ASP A 346 10.42 -0.96 38.31
C ASP A 346 11.14 -0.12 39.38
N ALA A 347 12.41 -0.43 39.67
CA ALA A 347 13.24 0.36 40.59
C ALA A 347 13.63 1.74 40.04
N ALA A 348 13.52 1.95 38.72
CA ALA A 348 13.86 3.21 38.06
C ALA A 348 12.91 3.45 36.87
N PRO A 349 11.67 3.91 37.15
CA PRO A 349 10.59 3.96 36.14
C PRO A 349 10.89 4.90 34.96
N ASN A 350 11.67 5.96 35.19
CA ASN A 350 12.02 6.97 34.17
C ASN A 350 13.21 6.58 33.29
N ARG A 351 13.60 5.29 33.22
CA ARG A 351 14.66 4.83 32.33
C ARG A 351 14.21 4.97 30.87
N SER A 352 15.04 5.62 30.05
CA SER A 352 14.80 5.77 28.62
C SER A 352 14.83 4.42 27.88
N SER A 353 14.19 4.37 26.73
CA SER A 353 14.16 3.20 25.84
C SER A 353 15.56 2.78 25.42
N ALA A 354 16.46 3.72 25.13
CA ALA A 354 17.86 3.42 24.83
C ALA A 354 18.57 2.72 26.00
N SER A 355 18.31 3.15 27.23
CA SER A 355 18.88 2.52 28.44
C SER A 355 18.25 1.16 28.71
N LYS A 356 16.93 1.03 28.54
CA LYS A 356 16.24 -0.27 28.65
C LYS A 356 16.77 -1.27 27.62
N TRP A 357 17.06 -0.81 26.41
CA TRP A 357 17.64 -1.64 25.36
C TRP A 357 19.07 -2.11 25.67
N SER A 358 19.93 -1.26 26.22
CA SER A 358 21.29 -1.64 26.65
C SER A 358 21.30 -2.48 27.92
N ASP A 359 20.31 -2.30 28.80
CA ASP A 359 20.12 -3.13 29.99
C ASP A 359 19.93 -4.61 29.63
N ILE A 360 19.32 -4.93 28.48
CA ILE A 360 19.14 -6.32 28.00
C ILE A 360 20.49 -7.03 27.90
N ASP A 361 21.48 -6.40 27.26
CA ASP A 361 22.82 -6.98 27.09
C ASP A 361 23.55 -7.03 28.44
N THR A 362 23.48 -5.96 29.22
CA THR A 362 24.17 -5.86 30.52
C THR A 362 23.67 -6.93 31.51
N VAL A 363 22.35 -7.16 31.57
CA VAL A 363 21.75 -8.13 32.49
C VAL A 363 21.99 -9.57 32.00
N ALA A 364 21.95 -9.80 30.68
CA ALA A 364 22.32 -11.07 30.08
C ALA A 364 23.77 -11.45 30.42
N GLU A 365 24.71 -10.51 30.28
CA GLU A 365 26.13 -10.71 30.58
C GLU A 365 26.42 -10.91 32.08
N SER A 366 25.60 -10.34 32.96
CA SER A 366 25.74 -10.53 34.42
C SER A 366 25.37 -11.93 34.93
N GLY A 367 24.92 -12.83 34.04
CA GLY A 367 24.50 -14.18 34.43
C GLY A 367 23.16 -14.21 35.15
N ALA A 368 22.25 -13.29 34.85
CA ALA A 368 20.94 -13.20 35.51
C ALA A 368 20.04 -14.44 35.26
N SER A 369 20.34 -15.22 34.22
CA SER A 369 19.70 -16.51 33.93
C SER A 369 20.75 -17.54 33.52
N ASN A 370 20.69 -18.71 34.15
CA ASN A 370 21.57 -19.85 33.82
C ASN A 370 21.11 -20.62 32.57
N THR A 371 19.89 -20.34 32.08
CA THR A 371 19.28 -21.01 30.92
C THR A 371 19.32 -20.17 29.64
N LEU A 372 19.97 -19.00 29.69
CA LEU A 372 19.95 -18.04 28.59
C LEU A 372 20.72 -18.56 27.37
N ASP A 373 20.00 -18.74 26.26
CA ASP A 373 20.61 -18.96 24.95
C ASP A 373 20.97 -17.62 24.30
N THR A 374 22.28 -17.34 24.23
CA THR A 374 22.82 -16.12 23.61
C THR A 374 22.46 -15.97 22.13
N LYS A 375 22.33 -17.10 21.41
CA LYS A 375 21.91 -17.09 20.00
C LYS A 375 20.44 -16.71 19.89
N ALA A 376 19.57 -17.33 20.70
CA ALA A 376 18.15 -16.98 20.75
C ALA A 376 17.93 -15.52 21.14
N LEU A 377 18.71 -14.98 22.09
CA LEU A 377 18.64 -13.56 22.48
C LEU A 377 19.02 -12.64 21.31
N LYS A 378 20.11 -12.93 20.59
CA LYS A 378 20.53 -12.17 19.41
C LYS A 378 19.44 -12.18 18.34
N GLU A 379 18.84 -13.34 18.08
CA GLU A 379 17.77 -13.51 17.10
C GLU A 379 16.49 -12.76 17.53
N ALA A 380 16.16 -12.75 18.83
CA ALA A 380 15.04 -11.98 19.37
C ALA A 380 15.27 -10.47 19.21
N LYS A 381 16.48 -9.97 19.49
CA LYS A 381 16.81 -8.55 19.25
C LYS A 381 16.69 -8.16 17.78
N GLN A 382 17.07 -9.04 16.85
CA GLN A 382 16.86 -8.81 15.42
C GLN A 382 15.37 -8.73 15.07
N ASP A 383 14.54 -9.62 15.62
CA ASP A 383 13.09 -9.59 15.40
C ASP A 383 12.45 -8.31 15.95
N ILE A 384 12.88 -7.85 17.13
CA ILE A 384 12.40 -6.60 17.75
C ILE A 384 12.78 -5.39 16.87
N VAL A 385 14.01 -5.33 16.37
CA VAL A 385 14.40 -4.25 15.44
C VAL A 385 13.46 -4.24 14.24
N LEU A 386 13.21 -5.40 13.62
CA LEU A 386 12.28 -5.51 12.49
C LEU A 386 10.85 -5.09 12.85
N GLU A 387 10.31 -5.51 13.99
CA GLU A 387 8.94 -5.18 14.42
C GLU A 387 8.72 -3.66 14.55
N TYR A 388 9.76 -2.94 14.99
CA TYR A 388 9.68 -1.50 15.25
C TYR A 388 10.14 -0.62 14.09
N THR A 389 10.73 -1.18 13.02
CA THR A 389 11.32 -0.36 11.94
C THR A 389 10.99 -0.83 10.53
N TYR A 390 10.58 -2.08 10.35
CA TYR A 390 10.33 -2.62 9.02
C TYR A 390 9.06 -2.00 8.39
N PRO A 391 9.03 -1.79 7.05
CA PRO A 391 7.85 -1.29 6.34
C PRO A 391 6.54 -1.99 6.71
N ARG A 392 5.51 -1.20 6.97
CA ARG A 392 4.12 -1.66 7.09
C ARG A 392 3.41 -1.24 5.82
N LEU A 393 3.07 -2.22 4.99
CA LEU A 393 2.49 -2.00 3.66
C LEU A 393 1.01 -2.34 3.69
N ASP A 394 0.19 -1.52 3.04
CA ASP A 394 -1.15 -1.96 2.65
C ASP A 394 -0.99 -2.94 1.46
N ALA A 395 -0.85 -4.22 1.80
CA ALA A 395 -0.59 -5.26 0.83
C ALA A 395 -1.77 -5.48 -0.14
N GLU A 396 -3.01 -5.13 0.24
CA GLU A 396 -4.18 -5.31 -0.63
C GLU A 396 -4.14 -4.37 -1.84
N VAL A 397 -3.63 -3.15 -1.67
CA VAL A 397 -3.37 -2.18 -2.75
C VAL A 397 -2.42 -2.76 -3.82
N SER A 398 -1.52 -3.65 -3.41
CA SER A 398 -0.47 -4.22 -4.26
C SER A 398 -0.89 -5.50 -4.99
N LYS A 399 -1.89 -6.23 -4.47
CA LYS A 399 -2.23 -7.60 -4.89
C LYS A 399 -3.04 -7.71 -6.18
N LYS A 400 -3.91 -6.74 -6.49
CA LYS A 400 -4.84 -6.82 -7.62
C LYS A 400 -4.54 -5.80 -8.71
N LEU A 401 -4.65 -6.23 -9.97
CA LEU A 401 -4.42 -5.39 -11.15
C LEU A 401 -5.43 -4.24 -11.25
N ASN A 402 -6.67 -4.42 -10.76
CA ASN A 402 -7.74 -3.43 -10.88
C ASN A 402 -7.79 -2.38 -9.76
N HIS A 403 -6.83 -2.38 -8.84
CA HIS A 403 -6.80 -1.43 -7.73
C HIS A 403 -6.52 0.01 -8.21
N LEU A 404 -7.32 0.96 -7.74
CA LEU A 404 -7.22 2.39 -8.04
C LEU A 404 -6.35 3.08 -6.99
N LEU A 405 -5.38 3.88 -7.42
CA LEU A 405 -4.53 4.64 -6.49
C LEU A 405 -4.45 6.11 -6.89
N LYS A 406 -4.42 7.00 -5.89
CA LYS A 406 -4.43 8.47 -6.08
C LYS A 406 -3.32 8.93 -7.02
N SER A 407 -3.69 9.78 -7.98
CA SER A 407 -2.74 10.33 -8.95
C SER A 407 -1.64 11.17 -8.29
N PRO A 408 -0.39 11.10 -8.80
CA PRO A 408 0.60 12.13 -8.53
C PRO A 408 0.05 13.51 -8.90
N PHE A 409 0.52 14.52 -8.18
CA PHE A 409 0.13 15.92 -8.28
C PHE A 409 -1.33 16.24 -7.95
N CYS A 410 -2.16 15.31 -7.46
CA CYS A 410 -3.45 15.71 -6.88
C CYS A 410 -3.25 16.61 -5.64
N VAL A 411 -4.22 17.48 -5.38
CA VAL A 411 -4.29 18.23 -4.12
C VAL A 411 -4.97 17.35 -3.08
N HIS A 412 -4.39 17.26 -1.88
CA HIS A 412 -5.04 16.55 -0.79
C HIS A 412 -6.09 17.46 -0.12
N PRO A 413 -7.38 17.08 -0.11
CA PRO A 413 -8.48 17.99 0.28
C PRO A 413 -8.40 18.45 1.74
N GLY A 414 -7.86 17.61 2.63
CA GLY A 414 -7.73 17.95 4.06
C GLY A 414 -6.52 18.82 4.43
N THR A 415 -5.51 18.91 3.57
CA THR A 415 -4.23 19.61 3.88
C THR A 415 -3.89 20.69 2.87
N GLY A 416 -4.51 20.68 1.69
CA GLY A 416 -4.17 21.55 0.57
C GLY A 416 -2.84 21.21 -0.10
N ARG A 417 -2.04 20.27 0.45
CA ARG A 417 -0.72 19.92 -0.08
C ARG A 417 -0.83 19.14 -1.38
N VAL A 418 0.11 19.39 -2.28
CA VAL A 418 0.20 18.67 -3.55
C VAL A 418 0.91 17.32 -3.34
N CYS A 419 0.41 16.27 -3.99
CA CYS A 419 0.99 14.92 -3.96
C CYS A 419 2.25 14.86 -4.84
N VAL A 420 3.36 15.41 -4.36
CA VAL A 420 4.60 15.57 -5.15
C VAL A 420 5.47 14.30 -5.16
N PRO A 421 6.24 14.05 -6.24
CA PRO A 421 7.29 13.04 -6.24
C PRO A 421 8.32 13.25 -5.13
N ILE A 422 8.84 12.15 -4.60
CA ILE A 422 9.91 12.10 -3.60
C ILE A 422 11.19 11.63 -4.30
N ASP A 423 12.27 12.39 -4.13
CA ASP A 423 13.59 12.00 -4.61
C ASP A 423 14.22 10.97 -3.66
N VAL A 424 14.38 9.74 -4.14
CA VAL A 424 14.90 8.62 -3.34
C VAL A 424 16.37 8.81 -2.97
N GLU A 425 17.16 9.45 -3.84
CA GLU A 425 18.60 9.68 -3.58
C GLU A 425 18.82 10.62 -2.38
N ARG A 426 17.83 11.47 -2.10
CA ARG A 426 17.82 12.45 -1.01
C ARG A 426 16.61 12.28 -0.11
N VAL A 427 16.15 11.04 0.09
CA VAL A 427 14.91 10.75 0.83
C VAL A 427 14.91 11.27 2.27
N GLU A 428 16.07 11.34 2.92
CA GLU A 428 16.25 11.90 4.27
C GLU A 428 15.96 13.41 4.35
N GLU A 429 16.09 14.11 3.22
CA GLU A 429 15.89 15.56 3.15
C GLU A 429 14.44 15.93 2.85
N PHE A 430 13.58 14.94 2.55
CA PHE A 430 12.17 15.20 2.25
C PHE A 430 11.39 15.55 3.52
N ASP A 431 10.94 16.81 3.61
CA ASP A 431 10.07 17.28 4.69
C ASP A 431 8.60 17.38 4.22
N PRO A 432 7.69 16.50 4.68
CA PRO A 432 6.28 16.52 4.30
C PRO A 432 5.55 17.79 4.75
N LEU A 433 6.06 18.48 5.78
CA LEU A 433 5.48 19.72 6.32
C LEU A 433 5.87 20.95 5.49
N SER A 434 6.91 20.84 4.66
CA SER A 434 7.38 21.90 3.75
C SER A 434 6.74 21.83 2.36
N VAL A 435 6.06 20.72 2.01
CA VAL A 435 5.44 20.54 0.69
C VAL A 435 4.38 21.61 0.43
N PRO A 436 4.44 22.36 -0.68
CA PRO A 436 3.59 23.52 -0.87
C PRO A 436 2.10 23.13 -0.99
N THR A 437 1.26 23.99 -0.44
CA THR A 437 -0.20 23.92 -0.59
C THR A 437 -0.64 24.61 -1.88
N VAL A 438 -1.79 24.19 -2.41
CA VAL A 438 -2.39 24.79 -3.60
C VAL A 438 -2.56 26.31 -3.49
N THR A 439 -2.91 26.81 -2.30
CA THR A 439 -3.08 28.25 -2.04
C THR A 439 -1.77 29.01 -2.05
N GLU A 440 -0.69 28.43 -1.51
CA GLU A 440 0.64 29.03 -1.56
C GLU A 440 1.14 29.13 -3.00
N LEU A 441 0.99 28.05 -3.77
CA LEU A 441 1.40 28.02 -5.19
C LEU A 441 0.67 29.08 -6.02
N LEU A 442 -0.64 29.25 -5.83
CA LEU A 442 -1.39 30.29 -6.54
C LEU A 442 -0.90 31.71 -6.16
N GLY A 443 -0.63 31.95 -4.87
CA GLY A 443 -0.06 33.21 -4.41
C GLY A 443 1.35 33.49 -4.91
N GLU A 444 2.18 32.45 -5.07
CA GLU A 444 3.52 32.56 -5.67
C GLU A 444 3.45 33.03 -7.13
N ILE A 445 2.48 32.55 -7.92
CA ILE A 445 2.32 33.01 -9.30
C ILE A 445 1.94 34.48 -9.34
N ASP A 446 0.95 34.90 -8.54
CA ASP A 446 0.47 36.28 -8.52
C ASP A 446 1.59 37.24 -8.06
N SER A 447 2.42 36.81 -7.11
CA SER A 447 3.60 37.54 -6.65
C SER A 447 4.67 37.64 -7.75
N TRP A 448 4.90 36.57 -8.50
CA TRP A 448 5.85 36.55 -9.61
C TRP A 448 5.41 37.47 -10.75
N ASP A 449 4.13 37.41 -11.14
CA ASP A 449 3.55 38.23 -12.21
C ASP A 449 3.58 39.73 -11.83
N THR A 450 3.44 40.07 -10.54
CA THR A 450 3.56 41.43 -10.02
C THR A 450 5.00 41.96 -10.11
N ASN A 451 5.98 41.14 -9.75
CA ASN A 451 7.39 41.56 -9.64
C ASN A 451 8.12 41.59 -10.99
N ASN A 452 7.80 40.70 -11.92
CA ASN A 452 8.52 40.56 -13.18
C ASN A 452 7.80 41.18 -14.39
N GLY A 453 6.59 41.72 -14.18
CA GLY A 453 5.70 42.12 -15.26
C GLY A 453 5.21 40.91 -16.08
N LYS A 454 4.08 41.05 -16.77
CA LYS A 454 3.65 40.03 -17.74
C LYS A 454 4.66 40.03 -18.89
N ALA A 455 5.45 38.96 -19.02
CA ALA A 455 6.44 38.84 -20.09
C ALA A 455 5.77 39.02 -21.47
N GLU A 456 6.07 40.12 -22.16
CA GLU A 456 5.40 40.48 -23.42
C GLU A 456 6.00 39.79 -24.67
N ASP A 457 7.20 39.21 -24.64
CA ASP A 457 7.82 38.68 -25.88
C ASP A 457 8.83 37.51 -25.71
N GLY A 458 8.71 36.71 -24.65
CA GLY A 458 9.55 35.52 -24.40
C GLY A 458 8.79 34.20 -24.53
N LYS A 459 9.50 33.07 -24.68
CA LYS A 459 8.94 31.72 -24.50
C LYS A 459 8.05 31.73 -23.26
N LYS A 460 6.75 31.53 -23.45
CA LYS A 460 5.76 31.51 -22.37
C LYS A 460 6.12 30.38 -21.41
N LEU A 461 6.74 30.75 -20.28
CA LEU A 461 7.04 29.82 -19.19
C LEU A 461 5.71 29.27 -18.67
N ASP A 462 5.69 27.99 -18.34
CA ASP A 462 4.50 27.41 -17.72
C ASP A 462 4.36 27.97 -16.29
N ASP A 463 3.14 28.20 -15.82
CA ASP A 463 2.92 28.85 -14.52
C ASP A 463 3.51 28.05 -13.34
N TRP A 464 3.59 26.72 -13.44
CA TRP A 464 4.25 25.89 -12.44
C TRP A 464 5.78 26.11 -12.37
N GLU A 465 6.42 26.66 -13.41
CA GLU A 465 7.85 27.01 -13.40
C GLU A 465 8.12 28.26 -12.56
N LYS A 466 7.09 29.04 -12.24
CA LYS A 466 7.18 30.25 -11.41
C LYS A 466 7.04 29.97 -9.91
N THR A 467 6.81 28.71 -9.53
CA THR A 467 6.44 28.31 -8.16
C THR A 467 7.43 27.32 -7.56
N SER A 468 7.31 27.09 -6.26
CA SER A 468 7.99 26.03 -5.51
C SER A 468 7.65 24.62 -6.01
N MET A 469 6.64 24.47 -6.88
CA MET A 469 6.31 23.23 -7.57
C MET A 469 7.34 22.83 -8.65
N LYS A 470 8.14 23.78 -9.14
CA LYS A 470 9.08 23.59 -10.25
C LYS A 470 10.02 22.40 -10.04
N GLY A 471 10.65 22.28 -8.87
CA GLY A 471 11.61 21.22 -8.59
C GLY A 471 10.99 19.82 -8.69
N TYR A 472 9.76 19.68 -8.19
CA TYR A 472 9.02 18.41 -8.22
C TYR A 472 8.59 18.02 -9.64
N VAL A 473 8.17 18.99 -10.45
CA VAL A 473 7.80 18.74 -11.86
C VAL A 473 9.03 18.45 -12.71
N ASP A 474 10.15 19.13 -12.47
CA ASP A 474 11.43 18.84 -13.14
C ASP A 474 11.90 17.41 -12.83
N HIS A 475 11.85 16.98 -11.57
CA HIS A 475 12.18 15.61 -11.16
C HIS A 475 11.27 14.60 -11.89
N PHE A 476 9.95 14.83 -11.90
CA PHE A 476 9.01 13.98 -12.64
C PHE A 476 9.28 13.94 -14.14
N ARG A 477 9.60 15.09 -14.75
CA ARG A 477 9.95 15.17 -16.17
C ARG A 477 11.16 14.31 -16.51
N VAL A 478 12.21 14.34 -15.67
CA VAL A 478 13.41 13.50 -15.85
C VAL A 478 13.06 12.02 -15.71
N PHE A 479 12.24 11.66 -14.72
CA PHE A 479 11.74 10.30 -14.56
C PHE A 479 11.01 9.82 -15.82
N VAL A 480 10.05 10.59 -16.31
CA VAL A 480 9.25 10.27 -17.51
C VAL A 480 10.13 10.17 -18.75
N ALA A 481 11.07 11.09 -18.95
CA ALA A 481 11.99 11.04 -20.07
C ALA A 481 12.85 9.76 -20.07
N THR A 482 13.29 9.33 -18.89
CA THR A 482 14.06 8.10 -18.70
C THR A 482 13.21 6.85 -19.00
N LEU A 483 11.98 6.80 -18.48
CA LEU A 483 11.03 5.72 -18.79
C LEU A 483 10.77 5.60 -20.31
N LEU A 484 10.49 6.73 -20.98
CA LEU A 484 10.23 6.74 -22.42
C LEU A 484 11.43 6.33 -23.26
N LYS A 485 12.66 6.57 -22.79
CA LYS A 485 13.89 6.15 -23.46
C LYS A 485 14.02 4.62 -23.43
N ASP A 486 13.72 4.00 -22.29
CA ASP A 486 13.81 2.55 -22.12
C ASP A 486 12.67 1.82 -22.85
N GLU A 487 11.46 2.39 -22.88
CA GLU A 487 10.34 1.88 -23.70
C GLU A 487 10.65 1.83 -25.20
N LYS A 488 11.38 2.83 -25.72
CA LYS A 488 11.83 2.84 -27.12
C LYS A 488 12.91 1.79 -27.40
N SER A 489 13.82 1.58 -26.46
CA SER A 489 14.91 0.62 -26.61
C SER A 489 14.38 -0.81 -26.62
N GLY A 490 13.43 -1.12 -25.72
CA GLY A 490 12.78 -2.43 -25.69
C GLY A 490 11.93 -2.75 -26.94
N LYS A 491 11.46 -1.74 -27.70
CA LYS A 491 10.82 -1.96 -29.01
C LYS A 491 11.83 -2.36 -30.09
N ARG A 492 12.99 -1.69 -30.14
CA ARG A 492 14.04 -1.98 -31.13
C ARG A 492 14.69 -3.35 -30.95
N GLU A 493 14.91 -3.77 -29.71
CA GLU A 493 15.46 -5.11 -29.42
C GLU A 493 14.51 -6.24 -29.87
N ARG A 494 13.19 -6.02 -29.77
CA ARG A 494 12.18 -6.98 -30.26
C ARG A 494 12.09 -7.02 -31.78
N GLU A 495 12.09 -5.85 -32.43
CA GLU A 495 12.07 -5.76 -33.90
C GLU A 495 13.37 -6.29 -34.54
N GLY A 496 14.51 -6.18 -33.85
CA GLY A 496 15.79 -6.74 -34.30
C GLY A 496 15.92 -8.25 -34.08
N GLY A 497 15.26 -8.80 -33.06
CA GLY A 497 15.27 -10.24 -32.75
C GLY A 497 14.49 -11.12 -33.72
N ASP A 498 13.50 -10.56 -34.42
CA ASP A 498 12.72 -11.24 -35.47
C ASP A 498 13.36 -11.12 -36.87
N SER A 499 14.55 -10.52 -36.99
CA SER A 499 15.20 -10.22 -38.27
C SER A 499 16.49 -11.01 -38.54
N MET A 500 16.60 -12.26 -38.07
CA MET A 500 17.65 -13.18 -38.55
C MET A 500 17.15 -14.63 -38.48
N GLU A 501 16.59 -15.10 -39.60
CA GLU A 501 16.82 -16.41 -40.21
C GLU A 501 15.96 -16.53 -41.47
N PHE A 502 16.57 -16.28 -42.64
CA PHE A 502 16.15 -16.83 -43.93
C PHE A 502 17.39 -17.17 -44.75
#